data_AF-X1DVC4-F1
#
_entry.id   AF-X1DVC4-F1
#
_cell.length_a   1.000
_cell.length_b   1.000
_cell.length_c   1.000
_cell.angle_alpha   90.00
_cell.angle_beta   90.00
_cell.angle_gamma   90.00
#
_symmetry.space_group_name_H-M   'P 1'
#
loop_
_entity.id
_entity.type
_entity.pdbx_description
1 polymer ?
#
loop_
_entity_poly.entity_id
_entity_poly.type
_entity_poly.pdbx_seq_one_letter_code
_entity_poly.pdbx_strand_id
1 'polypeptide(L)'
;ATDRYRPLSKEKKLACREMFSIDPDEFIVGIVAMNRSRKLIARQILGYKRFLELNPDVKSHLFLWTDVQPGRSMDEPTTGISDVGVHLLPEIMELGMGDAIKWPDRKSVVDGIPEWAGENYVDGWDMVKLYNSFDVNMLCTGGEGAGLDFILP
;
A
#
# COMPACT_ATOMS: atom_id res chain seq x y z
N ALA A 1 -3.95 -14.18 24.98
CA ALA A 1 -4.30 -12.81 24.55
C ALA A 1 -4.87 -12.82 23.12
N THR A 2 -5.86 -13.68 22.86
CA THR A 2 -6.51 -13.86 21.55
C THR A 2 -7.96 -13.39 21.55
N ASP A 3 -8.55 -13.12 22.72
CA ASP A 3 -9.96 -12.72 22.88
C ASP A 3 -10.27 -11.28 22.47
N ARG A 4 -9.27 -10.52 22.01
CA ARG A 4 -9.41 -9.13 21.55
C ARG A 4 -9.39 -8.99 20.02
N TYR A 5 -9.00 -10.02 19.28
CA TYR A 5 -9.03 -9.96 17.83
C TYR A 5 -10.44 -10.28 17.33
N ARG A 6 -11.09 -9.28 16.74
CA ARG A 6 -12.42 -9.40 16.16
C ARG A 6 -12.31 -9.06 14.67
N PRO A 7 -12.05 -10.06 13.80
CA PRO A 7 -11.96 -9.79 12.38
C PRO A 7 -13.29 -9.22 11.87
N LEU A 8 -13.21 -8.31 10.90
CA LEU A 8 -14.40 -7.81 10.23
C LEU A 8 -15.18 -8.96 9.58
N SER A 9 -16.51 -8.83 9.58
CA SER A 9 -17.36 -9.73 8.81
C SER A 9 -17.01 -9.65 7.32
N LYS A 10 -17.35 -10.70 6.56
CA LYS A 10 -17.12 -10.72 5.11
C LYS A 10 -17.77 -9.52 4.40
N GLU A 11 -18.98 -9.16 4.82
CA GLU A 11 -19.72 -7.99 4.30
C GLU A 11 -18.95 -6.68 4.52
N LYS A 12 -18.40 -6.46 5.72
CA LYS A 12 -17.61 -5.26 6.02
C LYS A 12 -16.29 -5.22 5.25
N LYS A 13 -15.64 -6.36 5.04
CA LYS A 13 -14.44 -6.44 4.19
C LYS A 13 -14.76 -6.11 2.72
N LEU A 14 -15.89 -6.60 2.20
CA LEU A 14 -16.34 -6.27 0.85
C LEU A 14 -16.65 -4.77 0.72
N ALA A 15 -17.30 -4.17 1.71
CA ALA A 15 -17.53 -2.73 1.74
C ALA A 15 -16.21 -1.93 1.74
N CYS A 16 -15.19 -2.37 2.51
CA CYS A 16 -13.87 -1.75 2.43
C CYS A 16 -13.27 -1.81 1.02
N ARG A 17 -13.39 -2.94 0.31
CA ARG A 17 -12.89 -3.07 -1.08
C ARG A 17 -13.61 -2.13 -2.04
N GLU A 18 -14.92 -2.00 -1.91
CA GLU A 18 -15.74 -1.11 -2.74
C GLU A 18 -15.28 0.35 -2.64
N MET A 19 -14.96 0.84 -1.43
CA MET A 19 -14.45 2.20 -1.19
C MET A 19 -13.18 2.52 -2.00
N PHE A 20 -12.33 1.52 -2.24
CA PHE A 20 -11.07 1.67 -2.98
C PHE A 20 -11.16 1.14 -4.41
N SER A 21 -12.38 0.92 -4.92
CA SER A 21 -12.62 0.40 -6.28
C SER A 21 -11.86 -0.91 -6.56
N ILE A 22 -11.80 -1.77 -5.55
CA ILE A 22 -11.19 -3.10 -5.61
C ILE A 22 -12.26 -4.12 -5.96
N ASP A 23 -11.99 -4.95 -6.95
CA ASP A 23 -12.88 -6.05 -7.32
C ASP A 23 -12.86 -7.12 -6.20
N PRO A 24 -14.04 -7.61 -5.77
CA PRO A 24 -14.14 -8.50 -4.61
C PRO A 24 -13.47 -9.86 -4.83
N ASP A 25 -13.25 -10.28 -6.08
CA ASP A 25 -12.61 -11.55 -6.42
C ASP A 25 -11.09 -11.41 -6.66
N GLU A 26 -10.53 -10.20 -6.54
CA GLU A 26 -9.08 -9.98 -6.63
C GLU A 26 -8.36 -10.36 -5.33
N PHE A 27 -7.19 -10.96 -5.47
CA PHE A 27 -6.21 -11.05 -4.38
C PHE A 27 -5.42 -9.73 -4.30
N ILE A 28 -5.43 -9.07 -3.15
CA ILE A 28 -4.81 -7.76 -2.99
C ILE A 28 -3.63 -7.83 -2.04
N VAL A 29 -2.47 -7.49 -2.60
CA VAL A 29 -1.25 -7.24 -1.83
C VAL A 29 -1.15 -5.73 -1.58
N GLY A 30 -1.09 -5.30 -0.33
CA GLY A 30 -0.98 -3.90 0.05
C GLY A 30 0.44 -3.48 0.38
N ILE A 31 0.81 -2.25 0.04
CA ILE A 31 1.94 -1.52 0.61
C ILE A 31 1.44 -0.14 1.01
N VAL A 32 1.54 0.19 2.29
CA VAL A 32 1.29 1.55 2.79
C VAL A 32 2.58 2.08 3.40
N ALA A 33 3.28 2.95 2.67
CA ALA A 33 4.56 3.46 3.10
C ALA A 33 4.86 4.82 2.45
N MET A 34 5.58 5.68 3.17
CA MET A 34 6.17 6.86 2.56
C MET A 34 7.23 6.47 1.53
N ASN A 35 7.26 7.14 0.38
CA ASN A 35 8.31 6.97 -0.62
C ASN A 35 9.67 7.45 -0.09
N ARG A 36 10.46 6.51 0.45
CA ARG A 36 11.80 6.73 0.99
C ARG A 36 12.67 5.54 0.62
N SER A 37 13.95 5.78 0.32
CA SER A 37 14.90 4.74 -0.11
C SER A 37 14.98 3.56 0.86
N ARG A 38 14.93 3.82 2.18
CA ARG A 38 14.93 2.76 3.21
C ARG A 38 13.71 1.82 3.17
N LYS A 39 12.59 2.24 2.57
CA LYS A 39 11.37 1.41 2.46
C LYS A 39 11.48 0.36 1.36
N LEU A 40 12.49 0.48 0.49
CA LEU A 40 12.80 -0.49 -0.56
C LEU A 40 11.59 -0.84 -1.45
N ILE A 41 10.67 0.10 -1.69
CA ILE A 41 9.41 -0.13 -2.43
C ILE A 41 9.69 -0.73 -3.82
N ALA A 42 10.71 -0.24 -4.52
CA ALA A 42 11.22 -0.80 -5.78
C ALA A 42 11.45 -2.33 -5.71
N ARG A 43 12.11 -2.79 -4.65
CA ARG A 43 12.39 -4.23 -4.44
C ARG A 43 11.14 -5.01 -4.09
N GLN A 44 10.20 -4.40 -3.38
CA GLN A 44 8.91 -5.01 -3.10
C GLN A 44 8.09 -5.21 -4.39
N ILE A 45 8.14 -4.24 -5.31
CA ILE A 45 7.52 -4.38 -6.65
C ILE A 45 8.16 -5.53 -7.43
N LEU A 46 9.49 -5.68 -7.40
CA LEU A 46 10.17 -6.84 -8.00
C LEU A 46 9.71 -8.17 -7.39
N GLY A 47 9.57 -8.22 -6.07
CA GLY A 47 9.03 -9.39 -5.37
C GLY A 47 7.61 -9.72 -5.80
N TYR A 48 6.75 -8.71 -5.92
CA TYR A 48 5.37 -8.88 -6.38
C TYR A 48 5.29 -9.34 -7.84
N LYS A 49 6.12 -8.79 -8.72
CA LYS A 49 6.25 -9.28 -10.10
C LYS A 49 6.60 -10.78 -10.12
N ARG A 50 7.57 -11.19 -9.29
CA ARG A 50 7.95 -12.60 -9.20
C ARG A 50 6.81 -13.48 -8.70
N PHE A 51 5.98 -12.97 -7.78
CA PHE A 51 4.76 -13.66 -7.35
C PHE A 51 3.79 -13.91 -8.52
N LEU A 52 3.53 -12.91 -9.37
CA LEU A 52 2.68 -13.09 -10.55
C LEU A 52 3.28 -14.07 -11.56
N GLU A 53 4.59 -14.01 -11.82
CA GLU A 53 5.28 -14.95 -12.72
C GLU A 53 5.17 -16.40 -12.27
N LEU A 54 5.14 -16.63 -10.95
CA LEU A 54 5.02 -17.97 -10.36
C LEU A 54 3.57 -18.44 -10.27
N ASN A 55 2.59 -17.54 -10.39
CA ASN A 55 1.17 -17.83 -10.26
C ASN A 55 0.40 -17.15 -11.42
N PRO A 56 0.60 -17.60 -12.68
CA PRO A 56 0.08 -16.88 -13.86
C PRO A 56 -1.44 -16.85 -13.98
N ASP A 57 -2.14 -17.70 -13.23
CA ASP A 57 -3.59 -17.84 -13.16
C ASP A 57 -4.24 -16.98 -12.06
N VAL A 58 -3.43 -16.35 -11.19
CA VAL A 58 -3.96 -15.54 -10.10
C VAL A 58 -4.47 -14.19 -10.61
N LYS A 59 -5.72 -13.86 -10.26
CA LYS A 59 -6.25 -12.50 -10.42
C LYS A 59 -5.80 -11.66 -9.22
N SER A 60 -4.71 -10.91 -9.36
CA SER A 60 -4.09 -10.17 -8.25
C SER A 60 -3.63 -8.77 -8.65
N HIS A 61 -3.76 -7.81 -7.73
CA HIS A 61 -3.15 -6.48 -7.84
C HIS A 61 -2.32 -6.13 -6.61
N LEU A 62 -1.27 -5.33 -6.83
CA LEU A 62 -0.57 -4.62 -5.76
C LEU A 62 -1.24 -3.27 -5.56
N PHE A 63 -1.78 -3.02 -4.38
CA PHE A 63 -2.28 -1.71 -3.96
C PHE A 63 -1.16 -0.95 -3.27
N LEU A 64 -0.63 0.07 -3.92
CA LEU A 64 0.50 0.86 -3.46
C LEU A 64 0.04 2.26 -3.00
N TRP A 65 -0.12 2.44 -1.69
CA TRP A 65 -0.36 3.76 -1.10
C TRP A 65 0.97 4.48 -0.84
N THR A 66 1.44 5.23 -1.85
CA THR A 66 2.61 6.11 -1.80
C THR A 66 2.55 7.17 -2.90
N ASP A 67 3.33 8.24 -2.79
CA ASP A 67 3.61 9.09 -3.95
C ASP A 67 4.62 8.36 -4.84
N VAL A 68 4.23 7.98 -6.06
CA VAL A 68 5.10 7.29 -7.03
C VAL A 68 6.13 8.22 -7.67
N GLN A 69 5.95 9.53 -7.50
CA GLN A 69 6.94 10.55 -7.80
C GLN A 69 7.73 10.86 -6.51
N PRO A 70 9.01 11.22 -6.62
CA PRO A 70 9.75 11.68 -5.46
C PRO A 70 9.14 13.00 -4.98
N GLY A 71 8.76 13.07 -3.70
CA GLY A 71 8.14 14.27 -3.14
C GLY A 71 9.06 15.51 -3.12
N ARG A 72 10.38 15.33 -3.26
CA ARG A 72 11.44 16.36 -3.24
C ARG A 72 12.55 15.98 -4.22
N SER A 73 13.09 16.96 -4.97
CA SER A 73 14.30 16.77 -5.79
C SER A 73 15.53 16.54 -4.89
N MET A 74 16.61 15.99 -5.45
CA MET A 74 17.86 15.69 -4.70
C MET A 74 18.53 16.91 -4.02
N ASP A 75 18.01 18.13 -4.25
CA ASP A 75 18.65 19.39 -3.85
C ASP A 75 18.22 19.92 -2.47
N GLU A 76 17.27 19.29 -1.78
CA GLU A 76 16.95 19.68 -0.40
C GLU A 76 17.92 19.04 0.61
N PRO A 77 18.43 19.81 1.60
CA PRO A 77 19.36 19.29 2.59
C PRO A 77 18.71 18.16 3.38
N THR A 78 19.14 16.93 3.13
CA THR A 78 18.70 15.74 3.86
C THR A 78 19.66 15.44 5.00
N THR A 79 19.12 15.01 6.12
CA THR A 79 19.89 14.48 7.26
C THR A 79 20.47 13.08 6.98
N GLY A 80 20.12 12.44 5.85
CA GLY A 80 20.67 11.17 5.41
C GLY A 80 20.07 10.63 4.09
N ILE A 81 20.85 9.77 3.40
CA ILE A 81 20.49 9.11 2.12
C ILE A 81 19.21 8.26 2.25
N SER A 82 18.90 7.79 3.46
CA SER A 82 17.73 6.96 3.78
C SER A 82 16.38 7.66 3.59
N ASP A 83 16.38 8.99 3.58
CA ASP A 83 15.16 9.80 3.49
C ASP A 83 14.91 10.34 2.07
N VAL A 84 15.75 10.03 1.09
CA VAL A 84 15.53 10.43 -0.30
C VAL A 84 14.40 9.59 -0.92
N GLY A 85 13.48 10.24 -1.64
CA GLY A 85 12.41 9.56 -2.37
C GLY A 85 12.92 8.93 -3.68
N VAL A 86 12.29 7.84 -4.11
CA VAL A 86 12.64 7.12 -5.35
C VAL A 86 11.62 7.45 -6.44
N HIS A 87 12.06 7.59 -7.69
CA HIS A 87 11.11 7.74 -8.78
C HIS A 87 10.59 6.36 -9.21
N LEU A 88 9.43 5.96 -8.66
CA LEU A 88 8.90 4.60 -8.83
C LEU A 88 8.23 4.39 -10.19
N LEU A 89 7.67 5.44 -10.80
CA LEU A 89 6.93 5.32 -12.06
C LEU A 89 7.77 4.72 -13.23
N PRO A 90 9.00 5.19 -13.53
CA PRO A 90 9.87 4.54 -14.53
C PRO A 90 10.11 3.05 -14.22
N GLU A 91 10.40 2.70 -12.97
CA GLU A 91 10.64 1.32 -12.57
C GLU A 91 9.40 0.44 -12.81
N ILE A 92 8.20 0.92 -12.45
CA ILE A 92 6.94 0.21 -12.71
C ILE A 92 6.74 -0.04 -14.20
N MET A 93 7.02 0.97 -15.04
CA MET A 93 6.84 0.89 -16.48
C MET A 93 7.88 -0.02 -17.14
N GLU A 94 9.15 0.10 -16.76
CA GLU A 94 10.24 -0.78 -17.24
C GLU A 94 9.98 -2.25 -16.88
N LEU A 95 9.33 -2.52 -15.75
CA LEU A 95 8.96 -3.86 -15.34
C LEU A 95 7.72 -4.41 -16.04
N GLY A 96 6.97 -3.57 -16.78
CA GLY A 96 5.70 -3.94 -17.40
C GLY A 96 4.56 -4.12 -16.39
N MET A 97 4.63 -3.44 -15.24
CA MET A 97 3.72 -3.65 -14.10
C MET A 97 2.62 -2.59 -13.98
N GLY A 98 2.47 -1.72 -14.97
CA GLY A 98 1.52 -0.60 -14.93
C GLY A 98 0.07 -1.03 -14.67
N ASP A 99 -0.37 -2.13 -15.29
CA ASP A 99 -1.74 -2.64 -15.10
C ASP A 99 -1.90 -3.48 -13.83
N ALA A 100 -0.80 -4.01 -13.29
CA ALA A 100 -0.80 -4.91 -12.13
C ALA A 100 -0.70 -4.17 -10.78
N ILE A 101 -0.50 -2.85 -10.80
CA ILE A 101 -0.33 -2.02 -9.61
C ILE A 101 -1.36 -0.90 -9.64
N LYS A 102 -2.10 -0.73 -8.54
CA LYS A 102 -3.06 0.36 -8.33
C LYS A 102 -2.45 1.32 -7.31
N TRP A 103 -2.48 2.63 -7.58
CA TRP A 103 -2.03 3.67 -6.65
C TRP A 103 -2.94 4.90 -6.73
N PRO A 104 -3.10 5.66 -5.63
CA PRO A 104 -3.91 6.88 -5.63
C PRO A 104 -3.24 8.01 -6.41
N ASP A 105 -4.01 9.03 -6.79
CA ASP A 105 -3.44 10.24 -7.35
C ASP A 105 -2.59 11.00 -6.32
N ARG A 106 -1.71 11.87 -6.81
CA ARG A 106 -0.75 12.60 -5.95
C ARG A 106 -1.44 13.48 -4.90
N LYS A 107 -2.58 14.10 -5.24
CA LYS A 107 -3.30 14.96 -4.29
C LYS A 107 -3.83 14.13 -3.13
N SER A 108 -4.40 12.94 -3.39
CA SER A 108 -4.85 12.02 -2.35
C SER A 108 -3.73 11.59 -1.39
N VAL A 109 -2.52 11.34 -1.89
CA VAL A 109 -1.38 11.02 -1.02
C VAL A 109 -0.96 12.20 -0.15
N VAL A 110 -0.95 13.41 -0.72
CA VAL A 110 -0.54 14.65 -0.03
C VAL A 110 -1.57 15.07 1.02
N ASP A 111 -2.85 14.99 0.68
CA ASP A 111 -3.96 15.29 1.60
C ASP A 111 -4.01 14.25 2.74
N GLY A 112 -3.50 13.04 2.49
CA GLY A 112 -3.38 11.97 3.46
C GLY A 112 -4.67 11.16 3.59
N ILE A 113 -4.65 10.21 4.53
CA ILE A 113 -5.80 9.35 4.83
C ILE A 113 -6.61 10.01 5.95
N PRO A 114 -7.94 10.13 5.82
CA PRO A 114 -8.79 10.70 6.85
C PRO A 114 -8.65 9.99 8.20
N GLU A 115 -9.00 10.73 9.25
CA GLU A 115 -9.16 10.20 10.60
C GLU A 115 -10.20 9.08 10.64
N TRP A 116 -10.10 8.23 11.67
CA TRP A 116 -10.96 7.05 11.82
C TRP A 116 -12.45 7.42 11.78
N ALA A 117 -13.16 6.84 10.80
CA ALA A 117 -14.57 7.09 10.54
C ALA A 117 -15.52 6.18 11.35
N GLY A 118 -14.99 5.43 12.33
CA GLY A 118 -15.80 4.51 13.13
C GLY A 118 -16.38 3.36 12.32
N GLU A 119 -17.60 2.95 12.67
CA GLU A 119 -18.37 1.88 12.03
C GLU A 119 -19.07 2.31 10.73
N ASN A 120 -18.73 3.48 10.17
CA ASN A 120 -19.29 3.92 8.90
C ASN A 120 -18.64 3.17 7.72
N TYR A 121 -19.24 2.05 7.31
CA TYR A 121 -18.80 1.25 6.14
C TYR A 121 -19.50 1.64 4.83
N VAL A 122 -20.19 2.78 4.77
CA VAL A 122 -20.95 3.21 3.59
C VAL A 122 -20.15 4.21 2.77
N ASP A 123 -19.69 5.29 3.39
CA ASP A 123 -18.96 6.37 2.71
C ASP A 123 -17.74 6.88 3.50
N GLY A 124 -17.57 6.47 4.75
CA GLY A 124 -16.40 6.80 5.56
C GLY A 124 -15.22 5.89 5.23
N TRP A 125 -14.12 6.44 4.74
CA TRP A 125 -12.87 5.71 4.53
C TRP A 125 -11.78 6.20 5.47
N ASP A 126 -10.90 5.30 5.90
CA ASP A 126 -9.81 5.56 6.82
C ASP A 126 -8.72 4.48 6.69
N MET A 127 -7.64 4.61 7.46
CA MET A 127 -6.53 3.66 7.48
C MET A 127 -6.97 2.22 7.81
N VAL A 128 -7.92 2.06 8.73
CA VAL A 128 -8.39 0.73 9.15
C VAL A 128 -9.10 0.03 8.00
N LYS A 129 -9.95 0.76 7.28
CA LYS A 129 -10.68 0.24 6.11
C LYS A 129 -9.74 -0.03 4.94
N LEU A 130 -8.72 0.81 4.74
CA LEU A 130 -7.67 0.57 3.75
C LEU A 130 -6.96 -0.75 4.02
N TYR A 131 -6.43 -0.97 5.22
CA TYR A 131 -5.75 -2.24 5.55
C TYR A 131 -6.69 -3.44 5.45
N ASN A 132 -7.95 -3.30 5.86
CA ASN A 132 -8.94 -4.39 5.76
C ASN A 132 -9.40 -4.67 4.32
N SER A 133 -9.04 -3.82 3.35
CA SER A 133 -9.25 -4.10 1.92
C SER A 133 -8.23 -5.09 1.36
N PHE A 134 -7.07 -5.25 2.01
CA PHE A 134 -5.97 -6.10 1.57
C PHE A 134 -6.14 -7.55 2.07
N ASP A 135 -5.61 -8.50 1.30
CA ASP A 135 -5.44 -9.89 1.76
C ASP A 135 -4.12 -10.05 2.52
N VAL A 136 -3.08 -9.36 2.06
CA VAL A 136 -1.74 -9.34 2.69
C VAL A 136 -1.18 -7.93 2.59
N ASN A 137 -0.55 -7.43 3.67
CA ASN A 137 0.24 -6.20 3.64
C ASN A 137 1.74 -6.56 3.62
N MET A 138 2.55 -5.79 2.88
CA MET A 138 4.01 -5.95 2.83
C MET A 138 4.73 -4.75 3.47
N LEU A 139 5.67 -5.06 4.36
CA LEU A 139 6.62 -4.11 4.94
C LEU A 139 8.03 -4.72 4.89
N CYS A 140 8.57 -4.84 3.69
CA CYS A 140 9.91 -5.39 3.49
C CYS A 140 10.94 -4.25 3.40
N THR A 141 11.17 -3.56 4.51
CA THR A 141 12.02 -2.36 4.55
C THR A 141 13.45 -2.70 4.97
N GLY A 142 14.41 -1.89 4.51
CA GLY A 142 15.82 -1.99 4.91
C GLY A 142 16.10 -1.46 6.31
N GLY A 143 15.09 -0.85 6.95
CA GLY A 143 15.16 -0.35 8.32
C GLY A 143 13.85 0.32 8.75
N GLU A 144 13.28 -0.14 9.87
CA GLU A 144 12.19 0.52 10.60
C GLU A 144 12.60 0.88 12.01
N GLY A 145 12.07 1.99 12.53
CA GLY A 145 12.14 2.28 13.97
C GLY A 145 11.18 1.41 14.79
N ALA A 146 9.94 1.23 14.31
CA ALA A 146 8.88 0.49 15.03
C ALA A 146 7.93 -0.34 14.14
N GLY A 147 7.75 0.00 12.86
CA GLY A 147 6.82 -0.74 11.98
C GLY A 147 5.35 -0.66 12.41
N LEU A 148 4.88 0.55 12.76
CA LEU A 148 3.54 0.78 13.31
C LEU A 148 2.40 0.28 12.40
N ASP A 149 2.66 0.18 11.09
CA ASP A 149 1.74 -0.36 10.09
C ASP A 149 1.42 -1.85 10.26
N PHE A 150 2.23 -2.61 11.02
CA PHE A 150 1.93 -4.00 11.40
C PHE A 150 1.37 -4.16 12.81
N ILE A 151 1.54 -3.14 13.66
CA ILE A 151 1.20 -3.22 15.10
C ILE A 151 -0.27 -2.86 15.34
N LEU A 152 -0.94 -2.19 14.39
CA LEU A 152 -2.30 -1.64 14.56
C LEU A 152 -3.43 -2.15 13.62
N PRO A 153 -3.34 -3.27 12.87
CA PRO A 153 -4.50 -3.79 12.16
C PRO A 153 -5.55 -4.43 13.07
#